data_AF-A0A1S9TR29-F1
#
_entry.id   AF-A0A1S9TR29-F1
#
_cell.length_a   1.000
_cell.length_b   1.000
_cell.length_c   1.000
_cell.angle_alpha   90.00
_cell.angle_beta   90.00
_cell.angle_gamma   90.00
#
_symmetry.space_group_name_H-M   'P 1'
#
loop_
_entity.id
_entity.type
_entity.pdbx_description
1 polymer ?
#
loop_
_entity_poly.entity_id
_entity_poly.type
_entity_poly.pdbx_seq_one_letter_code
_entity_poly.pdbx_strand_id
1 'polypeptide(L)'
;MVRIEYDRLVAICYSIGVLLLLKIPNDNELIGEKLFNFYKVPVYTYIYMDYKVSNILFVSFVLHVIAFILFVKWLVKKKSSTFRTMNKIKVVGISILILMMPFILNNILHTLNKTWYYAGKTGVEAIEYKKEDSQCRMEKNGEDIEQKCIVTLKNYRNHSQALKVVLYDNVNENSKGYPVPKPVYLQKHETKQFEFQIPGAYNSGIEKDKVPNIKLHSLHKNDEKYN
;
A
#
# COMPACT_ATOMS: atom_id res chain seq x y z
N MET A 1 -43.56 16.66 -6.53
CA MET A 1 -43.22 15.27 -6.15
C MET A 1 -42.06 14.82 -7.04
N VAL A 2 -40.83 14.79 -6.51
CA VAL A 2 -39.65 14.41 -7.30
C VAL A 2 -39.65 12.89 -7.46
N ARG A 3 -39.94 12.39 -8.66
CA ARG A 3 -39.72 10.98 -8.99
C ARG A 3 -38.23 10.76 -9.21
N ILE A 4 -37.52 10.37 -8.16
CA ILE A 4 -36.12 9.94 -8.31
C ILE A 4 -36.14 8.53 -8.90
N GLU A 5 -35.41 8.35 -10.00
CA GLU A 5 -35.25 7.06 -10.65
C GLU A 5 -34.34 6.14 -9.79
N TYR A 6 -34.62 4.83 -9.81
CA TYR A 6 -33.94 3.86 -8.94
C TYR A 6 -32.43 3.80 -9.18
N ASP A 7 -31.99 4.00 -10.41
CA ASP A 7 -30.56 4.07 -10.79
C ASP A 7 -29.82 5.22 -10.10
N ARG A 8 -30.45 6.40 -9.98
CA ARG A 8 -29.86 7.56 -9.28
C ARG A 8 -29.71 7.28 -7.80
N LEU A 9 -30.70 6.64 -7.17
CA LEU A 9 -30.62 6.26 -5.75
C LEU A 9 -29.54 5.21 -5.51
N VAL A 10 -29.41 4.21 -6.39
CA VAL A 10 -28.32 3.23 -6.35
C VAL A 10 -26.97 3.94 -6.36
N ALA A 11 -26.77 4.85 -7.33
CA ALA A 11 -25.51 5.58 -7.47
C ALA A 11 -25.18 6.44 -6.23
N ILE A 12 -26.17 7.13 -5.66
CA ILE A 12 -25.98 7.98 -4.46
C ILE A 12 -25.61 7.12 -3.25
N CYS A 13 -26.42 6.12 -2.91
CA CYS A 13 -26.17 5.26 -1.74
C CYS A 13 -24.81 4.57 -1.84
N TYR A 14 -24.50 4.04 -3.04
CA TYR A 14 -23.22 3.40 -3.29
C TYR A 14 -22.04 4.37 -3.14
N SER A 15 -22.11 5.54 -3.78
CA SER A 15 -21.02 6.52 -3.75
C SER A 15 -20.73 7.00 -2.34
N ILE A 16 -21.76 7.29 -1.53
CA ILE A 16 -21.59 7.67 -0.13
C ILE A 16 -20.97 6.52 0.67
N GLY A 17 -21.46 5.29 0.48
CA GLY A 17 -20.90 4.11 1.14
C GLY A 17 -19.42 3.91 0.83
N VAL A 18 -19.02 4.03 -0.44
CA VAL A 18 -17.62 3.94 -0.87
C VAL A 18 -16.80 5.08 -0.26
N LEU A 19 -17.29 6.32 -0.33
CA LEU A 19 -16.58 7.51 0.12
C LEU A 19 -16.25 7.46 1.62
N LEU A 20 -17.16 6.92 2.45
CA LEU A 20 -16.91 6.70 3.87
C LEU A 20 -15.72 5.77 4.15
N LEU A 21 -15.43 4.85 3.22
CA LEU A 21 -14.36 3.85 3.34
C LEU A 21 -13.06 4.25 2.62
N LEU A 22 -13.02 5.40 1.96
CA LEU A 22 -11.80 5.87 1.33
C LEU A 22 -10.83 6.42 2.39
N LYS A 23 -9.55 6.07 2.25
CA LYS A 23 -8.46 6.67 3.04
C LYS A 23 -7.93 7.90 2.31
N ILE A 24 -7.76 8.98 3.06
CA ILE A 24 -7.11 10.17 2.53
C ILE A 24 -5.61 9.87 2.41
N PRO A 25 -4.98 10.16 1.26
CA PRO A 25 -3.53 10.03 1.13
C PRO A 25 -2.81 10.91 2.16
N ASN A 26 -1.74 10.38 2.79
CA ASN A 26 -1.03 10.94 3.95
C ASN A 26 -1.78 10.94 5.29
N ASP A 27 -2.99 10.40 5.36
CA ASP A 27 -3.69 10.19 6.61
C ASP A 27 -3.92 8.70 6.86
N ASN A 28 -3.82 8.27 8.11
CA ASN A 28 -4.18 6.91 8.48
C ASN A 28 -5.69 6.75 8.68
N GLU A 29 -6.42 7.87 8.73
CA GLU A 29 -7.86 7.91 8.95
C GLU A 29 -8.68 7.79 7.64
N LEU A 30 -9.85 7.17 7.76
CA LEU A 30 -10.86 7.14 6.70
C LEU A 30 -11.57 8.50 6.59
N ILE A 31 -12.09 8.84 5.41
CA ILE A 31 -12.94 10.03 5.24
C ILE A 31 -14.15 9.97 6.19
N GLY A 32 -14.72 8.78 6.40
CA GLY A 32 -15.77 8.57 7.38
C GLY A 32 -15.34 8.90 8.81
N GLU A 33 -14.08 8.64 9.19
CA GLU A 33 -13.57 8.94 10.53
C GLU A 33 -13.51 10.43 10.75
N LYS A 34 -12.98 11.18 9.77
CA LYS A 34 -12.99 12.65 9.81
C LYS A 34 -14.39 13.22 9.88
N LEU A 35 -15.32 12.68 9.08
CA LEU A 35 -16.71 13.14 9.07
C LEU A 35 -17.37 12.91 10.43
N PHE A 36 -17.23 11.71 10.99
CA PHE A 36 -17.82 11.35 12.27
C PHE A 36 -17.21 12.18 13.41
N ASN A 37 -15.90 12.35 13.42
CA ASN A 37 -15.19 13.21 14.37
C ASN A 37 -15.67 14.68 14.27
N PHE A 38 -15.82 15.21 13.05
CA PHE A 38 -16.29 16.57 12.82
C PHE A 38 -17.71 16.80 13.38
N TYR A 39 -18.62 15.83 13.18
CA TYR A 39 -19.98 15.89 13.70
C TYR A 39 -20.14 15.34 15.13
N LYS A 40 -19.04 15.01 15.82
CA LYS A 40 -19.03 14.41 17.17
C LYS A 40 -19.86 13.11 17.27
N VAL A 41 -19.96 12.38 16.17
CA VAL A 41 -20.55 11.03 16.13
C VAL A 41 -19.45 10.04 16.52
N PRO A 42 -19.72 9.09 17.44
CA PRO A 42 -18.72 8.10 17.81
C PRO A 42 -18.29 7.28 16.59
N VAL A 43 -17.00 7.27 16.30
CA VAL A 43 -16.40 6.44 15.22
C VAL A 43 -16.55 4.96 15.55
N TYR A 44 -16.44 4.62 16.83
CA TYR A 44 -16.47 3.27 17.33
C TYR A 44 -17.54 3.12 18.41
N THR A 45 -18.29 2.03 18.35
CA THR A 45 -19.15 1.59 19.44
C THR A 45 -18.50 0.38 20.09
N TYR A 46 -18.45 0.39 21.41
CA TYR A 46 -17.99 -0.74 22.21
C TYR A 46 -19.19 -1.63 22.51
N ILE A 47 -19.11 -2.89 22.09
CA ILE A 47 -20.07 -3.92 22.45
C ILE A 47 -19.48 -4.74 23.60
N TYR A 48 -20.33 -5.43 24.36
CA TYR A 48 -19.97 -6.30 25.48
C TYR A 48 -18.66 -7.07 25.24
N MET A 49 -17.75 -7.03 26.23
CA MET A 49 -16.34 -7.50 26.16
C MET A 49 -15.34 -6.62 25.40
N ASP A 50 -15.49 -5.28 25.46
CA ASP A 50 -14.57 -4.30 24.85
C ASP A 50 -14.33 -4.50 23.34
N TYR A 51 -15.27 -5.17 22.66
CA TYR A 51 -15.15 -5.38 21.22
C TYR A 51 -15.49 -4.08 20.48
N LYS A 52 -14.50 -3.56 19.77
CA LYS A 52 -14.57 -2.28 19.05
C LYS A 52 -15.18 -2.49 17.68
N VAL A 53 -16.43 -2.03 17.48
CA VAL A 53 -17.10 -2.05 16.17
C VAL A 53 -17.04 -0.66 15.55
N SER A 54 -16.55 -0.57 14.31
CA SER A 54 -16.54 0.69 13.56
C SER A 54 -17.95 1.02 13.08
N ASN A 55 -18.51 2.12 13.56
CA ASN A 55 -19.81 2.63 13.12
C ASN A 55 -19.76 3.03 11.64
N ILE A 56 -18.59 3.42 11.14
CA ILE A 56 -18.39 3.78 9.73
C ILE A 56 -18.51 2.55 8.84
N LEU A 57 -17.85 1.44 9.22
CA LEU A 57 -18.01 0.17 8.51
C LEU A 57 -19.48 -0.26 8.50
N PHE A 58 -20.17 -0.13 9.63
CA PHE A 58 -21.58 -0.48 9.73
C PHE A 58 -22.47 0.38 8.82
N VAL A 59 -22.35 1.71 8.90
CA VAL A 59 -23.14 2.64 8.08
C VAL A 59 -22.84 2.44 6.59
N SER A 60 -21.57 2.29 6.23
CA SER A 60 -21.19 1.98 4.85
C SER A 60 -21.78 0.66 4.38
N PHE A 61 -21.73 -0.40 5.20
CA PHE A 61 -22.32 -1.70 4.86
C PHE A 61 -23.83 -1.59 4.62
N VAL A 62 -24.57 -0.90 5.49
CA VAL A 62 -26.01 -0.65 5.33
C VAL A 62 -26.29 0.08 4.01
N LEU A 63 -25.52 1.10 3.67
CA LEU A 63 -25.66 1.83 2.40
C LEU A 63 -25.42 0.93 1.17
N HIS A 64 -24.42 0.04 1.23
CA HIS A 64 -24.15 -0.91 0.16
C HIS A 64 -25.27 -1.95 0.02
N VAL A 65 -25.84 -2.44 1.13
CA VAL A 65 -26.99 -3.35 1.10
C VAL A 65 -28.22 -2.66 0.49
N ILE A 66 -28.49 -1.41 0.86
CA ILE A 66 -29.58 -0.61 0.26
C ILE A 66 -29.35 -0.44 -1.24
N ALA A 67 -28.14 -0.05 -1.65
CA ALA A 67 -27.77 0.10 -3.06
C ALA A 67 -27.95 -1.20 -3.83
N PHE A 68 -27.55 -2.34 -3.26
CA PHE A 68 -27.73 -3.66 -3.86
C PHE A 68 -29.21 -4.03 -4.04
N ILE A 69 -30.06 -3.82 -3.02
CA ILE A 69 -31.49 -4.09 -3.10
C ILE A 69 -32.14 -3.22 -4.19
N LEU A 70 -31.80 -1.93 -4.24
CA LEU A 70 -32.31 -1.01 -5.26
C LEU A 70 -31.83 -1.41 -6.66
N PHE A 71 -30.59 -1.88 -6.80
CA PHE A 71 -30.05 -2.39 -8.05
C PHE A 71 -30.82 -3.62 -8.53
N VAL A 72 -31.09 -4.60 -7.66
CA VAL A 72 -31.92 -5.77 -7.99
C VAL A 72 -33.34 -5.36 -8.40
N LYS A 73 -33.96 -4.41 -7.68
CA LYS A 73 -35.29 -3.88 -8.06
C LYS A 73 -35.27 -3.19 -9.42
N TRP A 74 -34.25 -2.40 -9.71
CA TRP A 74 -34.06 -1.75 -11.01
C TRP A 74 -33.91 -2.79 -12.13
N LEU A 75 -33.12 -3.85 -11.89
CA LEU A 75 -32.96 -4.97 -12.83
C LEU A 75 -34.28 -5.67 -13.14
N VAL A 76 -35.08 -5.99 -12.11
CA VAL A 76 -36.38 -6.65 -12.28
C VAL A 76 -37.36 -5.78 -13.08
N LYS A 77 -37.34 -4.46 -12.87
CA LYS A 77 -38.21 -3.51 -13.58
C LYS A 77 -37.86 -3.39 -15.06
N LYS A 78 -36.58 -3.55 -15.44
CA LYS A 78 -36.08 -3.40 -16.81
C LYS A 78 -36.30 -4.66 -17.67
N LYS A 79 -37.53 -5.21 -17.60
CA LYS A 79 -38.08 -6.46 -18.17
C LYS A 79 -37.92 -6.59 -19.71
N SER A 80 -36.71 -6.45 -20.23
CA SER A 80 -36.35 -6.72 -21.63
C SER A 80 -35.85 -8.15 -21.74
N SER A 81 -36.33 -8.87 -22.76
CA SER A 81 -35.94 -10.25 -23.07
C SER A 81 -34.43 -10.43 -23.22
N THR A 82 -33.71 -9.37 -23.59
CA THR A 82 -32.25 -9.32 -23.71
C THR A 82 -31.53 -9.47 -22.37
N PHE A 83 -32.11 -8.96 -21.27
CA PHE A 83 -31.49 -9.02 -19.93
C PHE A 83 -31.61 -10.40 -19.26
N ARG A 84 -32.61 -11.19 -19.64
CA ARG A 84 -32.82 -12.55 -19.11
C ARG A 84 -31.75 -13.53 -19.64
N THR A 85 -31.25 -13.27 -20.85
CA THR A 85 -30.25 -14.10 -21.53
C THR A 85 -28.82 -13.59 -21.33
N MET A 86 -28.61 -12.28 -21.10
CA MET A 86 -27.31 -11.72 -20.72
C MET A 86 -27.00 -11.92 -19.22
N ASN A 87 -26.88 -13.21 -18.88
CA ASN A 87 -26.15 -13.85 -17.80
C ASN A 87 -26.26 -13.30 -16.38
N LYS A 88 -26.82 -14.14 -15.49
CA LYS A 88 -26.63 -14.11 -14.03
C LYS A 88 -25.16 -13.83 -13.64
N ILE A 89 -24.20 -14.31 -14.43
CA ILE A 89 -22.75 -14.06 -14.26
C ILE A 89 -22.40 -12.57 -14.31
N LYS A 90 -23.01 -11.77 -15.20
CA LYS A 90 -22.76 -10.32 -15.26
C LYS A 90 -23.31 -9.60 -14.02
N VAL A 91 -24.47 -10.03 -13.52
CA VAL A 91 -25.06 -9.50 -12.28
C VAL A 91 -24.19 -9.86 -11.06
N VAL A 92 -23.73 -11.11 -10.98
CA VAL A 92 -22.78 -11.55 -9.95
C VAL A 92 -21.47 -10.75 -10.03
N GLY A 93 -20.93 -10.56 -11.24
CA GLY A 93 -19.72 -9.77 -11.47
C GLY A 93 -19.83 -8.32 -11.01
N ILE A 94 -20.94 -7.63 -11.35
CA ILE A 94 -21.20 -6.27 -10.88
C ILE A 94 -21.34 -6.22 -9.35
N SER A 95 -21.96 -7.24 -8.75
CA SER A 95 -22.14 -7.32 -7.29
C SER A 95 -20.80 -7.47 -6.56
N ILE A 96 -19.91 -8.32 -7.09
CA ILE A 96 -18.55 -8.48 -6.57
C ILE A 96 -17.77 -7.17 -6.73
N LEU A 97 -17.86 -6.53 -7.91
CA LEU A 97 -17.19 -5.25 -8.17
C LEU A 97 -17.61 -4.19 -7.15
N ILE A 98 -18.92 -4.07 -6.89
CA ILE A 98 -19.50 -3.13 -5.91
C ILE A 98 -18.83 -3.28 -4.55
N LEU A 99 -18.69 -4.52 -4.07
CA LEU A 99 -18.10 -4.82 -2.75
C LEU A 99 -16.58 -4.62 -2.71
N MET A 100 -15.88 -4.94 -3.81
CA MET A 100 -14.42 -4.86 -3.86
C MET A 100 -13.89 -3.45 -4.16
N MET A 101 -14.73 -2.57 -4.72
CA MET A 101 -14.30 -1.24 -5.16
C MET A 101 -13.65 -0.37 -4.09
N PRO A 102 -14.13 -0.30 -2.83
CA PRO A 102 -13.46 0.49 -1.80
C PRO A 102 -12.00 0.06 -1.58
N PHE A 103 -11.74 -1.25 -1.61
CA PHE A 103 -10.39 -1.80 -1.46
C PHE A 103 -9.51 -1.48 -2.68
N ILE A 104 -10.05 -1.64 -3.88
CA ILE A 104 -9.35 -1.32 -5.13
C ILE A 104 -9.00 0.18 -5.16
N LEU A 105 -9.95 1.06 -4.85
CA LEU A 105 -9.74 2.50 -4.83
C LEU A 105 -8.70 2.91 -3.78
N ASN A 106 -8.75 2.34 -2.58
CA ASN A 106 -7.75 2.63 -1.55
C ASN A 106 -6.34 2.21 -1.99
N ASN A 107 -6.20 1.05 -2.63
CA ASN A 107 -4.91 0.62 -3.17
C ASN A 107 -4.41 1.56 -4.29
N ILE A 108 -5.31 2.01 -5.17
CA ILE A 108 -4.97 2.98 -6.22
C ILE A 108 -4.54 4.31 -5.60
N LEU A 109 -5.30 4.86 -4.66
CA LEU A 109 -4.98 6.12 -3.97
C LEU A 109 -3.65 6.04 -3.23
N HIS A 110 -3.40 4.94 -2.52
CA HIS A 110 -2.14 4.70 -1.85
C HIS A 110 -0.97 4.66 -2.84
N THR A 111 -1.13 3.91 -3.94
CA THR A 111 -0.11 3.79 -4.99
C THR A 111 0.16 5.13 -5.68
N LEU A 112 -0.89 5.90 -5.96
CA LEU A 112 -0.80 7.24 -6.55
C LEU A 112 -0.10 8.21 -5.60
N ASN A 113 -0.46 8.23 -4.32
CA ASN A 113 0.20 9.08 -3.33
C ASN A 113 1.69 8.75 -3.21
N LYS A 114 2.01 7.45 -3.14
CA LYS A 114 3.38 6.97 -3.07
C LYS A 114 4.17 7.38 -4.32
N THR A 115 3.58 7.17 -5.50
CA THR A 115 4.18 7.58 -6.78
C THR A 115 4.38 9.09 -6.85
N TRP A 116 3.39 9.88 -6.43
CA TRP A 116 3.46 11.33 -6.38
C TRP A 116 4.55 11.82 -5.43
N TYR A 117 4.60 11.26 -4.22
CA TYR A 117 5.60 11.58 -3.21
C TYR A 117 7.02 11.36 -3.75
N TYR A 118 7.31 10.18 -4.31
CA TYR A 118 8.65 9.88 -4.82
C TYR A 118 8.97 10.57 -6.17
N ALA A 119 7.96 10.83 -7.02
CA ALA A 119 8.17 11.56 -8.27
C ALA A 119 8.57 13.03 -8.05
N GLY A 120 8.05 13.66 -6.98
CA GLY A 120 8.42 15.03 -6.61
C GLY A 120 9.82 15.16 -6.00
N LYS A 121 10.45 14.06 -5.58
CA LYS A 121 11.76 14.04 -4.94
C LYS A 121 12.90 14.04 -5.96
N THR A 122 14.11 14.39 -5.51
CA THR A 122 15.32 14.44 -6.35
C THR A 122 16.45 13.57 -5.81
N GLY A 123 17.32 13.12 -6.71
CA GLY A 123 18.46 12.27 -6.36
C GLY A 123 18.03 11.00 -5.63
N VAL A 124 18.67 10.74 -4.49
CA VAL A 124 18.45 9.54 -3.67
C VAL A 124 17.04 9.48 -3.08
N GLU A 125 16.44 10.64 -2.76
CA GLU A 125 15.13 10.69 -2.11
C GLU A 125 13.99 10.24 -3.04
N ALA A 126 14.24 10.14 -4.34
CA ALA A 126 13.29 9.63 -5.33
C ALA A 126 13.29 8.10 -5.44
N ILE A 127 14.12 7.42 -4.63
CA ILE A 127 14.27 5.98 -4.64
C ILE A 127 13.61 5.42 -3.39
N GLU A 128 12.68 4.52 -3.62
CA GLU A 128 11.96 3.85 -2.56
C GLU A 128 12.70 2.59 -2.17
N TYR A 129 12.89 2.42 -0.86
CA TYR A 129 13.28 1.16 -0.27
C TYR A 129 12.04 0.36 0.13
N LYS A 130 11.78 -0.76 -0.57
CA LYS A 130 10.67 -1.67 -0.29
C LYS A 130 11.06 -2.66 0.81
N LYS A 131 10.88 -2.26 2.07
CA LYS A 131 11.20 -3.08 3.25
C LYS A 131 10.45 -4.41 3.23
N GLU A 132 9.19 -4.39 2.80
CA GLU A 132 8.31 -5.55 2.71
C GLU A 132 8.81 -6.65 1.76
N ASP A 133 9.56 -6.27 0.72
CA ASP A 133 10.12 -7.19 -0.29
C ASP A 133 11.60 -7.49 -0.03
N SER A 134 12.12 -7.14 1.16
CA SER A 134 13.54 -7.24 1.48
C SER A 134 13.76 -8.14 2.68
N GLN A 135 14.79 -8.97 2.62
CA GLN A 135 15.05 -9.98 3.65
C GLN A 135 16.55 -10.29 3.73
N CYS A 136 17.07 -10.53 4.92
CA CYS A 136 18.40 -11.09 5.12
C CYS A 136 18.30 -12.49 5.70
N ARG A 137 19.08 -13.41 5.12
CA ARG A 137 19.22 -14.80 5.55
C ARG A 137 20.67 -15.09 5.85
N MET A 138 20.89 -15.88 6.89
CA MET A 138 22.21 -16.45 7.15
C MET A 138 22.37 -17.70 6.30
N GLU A 139 23.44 -17.77 5.52
CA GLU A 139 23.79 -18.91 4.68
C GLU A 139 25.17 -19.41 5.08
N LYS A 140 25.31 -20.73 5.27
CA LYS A 140 26.60 -21.34 5.58
C LYS A 140 27.32 -21.62 4.27
N ASN A 141 28.44 -20.93 4.03
CA ASN A 141 29.24 -21.08 2.83
C ASN A 141 30.61 -21.66 3.22
N GLY A 142 30.71 -22.99 3.28
CA GLY A 142 31.90 -23.68 3.78
C GLY A 142 32.03 -23.60 5.32
N GLU A 143 33.19 -23.15 5.82
CA GLU A 143 33.45 -22.95 7.25
C GLU A 143 32.91 -21.61 7.78
N ASP A 144 32.66 -20.65 6.87
CA ASP A 144 32.19 -19.31 7.21
C ASP A 144 30.66 -19.20 7.17
N ILE A 145 30.13 -18.33 8.05
CA ILE A 145 28.72 -17.93 8.06
C ILE A 145 28.63 -16.58 7.35
N GLU A 146 27.95 -16.55 6.21
CA GLU A 146 27.73 -15.33 5.43
C GLU A 146 26.27 -14.87 5.60
N GLN A 147 26.07 -13.55 5.71
CA GLN A 147 24.73 -12.97 5.70
C GLN A 147 24.38 -12.51 4.29
N LYS A 148 23.41 -13.19 3.67
CA LYS A 148 22.86 -12.84 2.36
C LYS A 148 21.64 -11.94 2.52
N CYS A 149 21.77 -10.67 2.14
CA CYS A 149 20.71 -9.67 2.19
C CYS A 149 20.16 -9.37 0.80
N ILE A 150 18.85 -9.52 0.64
CA ILE A 150 18.09 -9.13 -0.54
C ILE A 150 17.42 -7.79 -0.25
N VAL A 151 17.78 -6.77 -1.02
CA VAL A 151 17.26 -5.41 -0.88
C VAL A 151 16.50 -5.05 -2.15
N THR A 152 15.23 -4.71 -2.01
CA THR A 152 14.38 -4.28 -3.11
C THR A 152 14.31 -2.76 -3.17
N LEU A 153 14.83 -2.19 -4.27
CA LEU A 153 14.77 -0.75 -4.53
C LEU A 153 13.89 -0.46 -5.74
N LYS A 154 13.18 0.66 -5.69
CA LYS A 154 12.38 1.16 -6.82
C LYS A 154 12.75 2.59 -7.16
N ASN A 155 13.12 2.81 -8.41
CA ASN A 155 13.36 4.14 -8.96
C ASN A 155 12.05 4.72 -9.52
N TYR A 156 11.60 5.88 -9.04
CA TYR A 156 10.42 6.56 -9.57
C TYR A 156 10.73 7.55 -10.69
N ARG A 157 12.02 7.80 -10.98
CA ARG A 157 12.42 8.78 -11.98
C ARG A 157 12.39 8.23 -13.40
N ASN A 158 12.27 9.18 -14.32
CA ASN A 158 12.29 8.97 -15.76
C ASN A 158 13.72 8.78 -16.33
N HIS A 159 14.75 8.71 -15.48
CA HIS A 159 16.13 8.46 -15.86
C HIS A 159 16.78 7.46 -14.90
N SER A 160 17.85 6.82 -15.37
CA SER A 160 18.64 5.89 -14.57
C SER A 160 19.39 6.61 -13.45
N GLN A 161 19.57 5.92 -12.32
CA GLN A 161 20.31 6.43 -11.17
C GLN A 161 21.32 5.40 -10.68
N ALA A 162 22.50 5.88 -10.32
CA ALA A 162 23.55 5.08 -9.69
C ALA A 162 23.67 5.47 -8.21
N LEU A 163 23.68 4.46 -7.33
CA LEU A 163 23.65 4.62 -5.88
C LEU A 163 24.74 3.83 -5.21
N LYS A 164 25.23 4.35 -4.08
CA LYS A 164 26.00 3.58 -3.11
C LYS A 164 25.08 3.19 -1.96
N VAL A 165 25.00 1.91 -1.67
CA VAL A 165 24.17 1.35 -0.59
C VAL A 165 25.04 1.08 0.62
N VAL A 166 24.58 1.47 1.81
CA VAL A 166 25.21 1.16 3.09
C VAL A 166 24.22 0.36 3.92
N LEU A 167 24.61 -0.83 4.37
CA LEU A 167 23.82 -1.74 5.20
C LEU A 167 24.14 -1.48 6.67
N TYR A 168 23.14 -1.52 7.56
CA TYR A 168 23.32 -1.35 9.01
C TYR A 168 22.83 -2.58 9.76
N ASP A 169 23.63 -3.03 10.73
CA ASP A 169 23.33 -4.22 11.54
C ASP A 169 22.25 -3.98 12.62
N ASN A 170 21.91 -2.74 12.93
CA ASN A 170 20.93 -2.42 13.99
C ASN A 170 20.01 -1.23 13.66
N VAL A 171 18.94 -1.11 14.44
CA VAL A 171 17.88 -0.09 14.35
C VAL A 171 18.40 1.35 14.46
N ASN A 172 19.57 1.54 15.08
CA ASN A 172 20.21 2.86 15.20
C ASN A 172 21.21 3.09 14.06
N GLU A 173 21.00 4.18 13.30
CA GLU A 173 21.88 4.70 12.24
C GLU A 173 23.31 5.04 12.73
N ASN A 174 23.57 4.97 14.04
CA ASN A 174 24.87 5.23 14.67
C ASN A 174 25.77 3.98 14.77
N SER A 175 25.33 2.83 14.26
CA SER A 175 26.15 1.61 14.20
C SER A 175 27.12 1.63 13.01
N LYS A 176 28.19 0.81 13.07
CA LYS A 176 29.15 0.66 11.96
C LYS A 176 28.39 0.17 10.72
N GLY A 177 28.16 1.05 9.75
CA GLY A 177 27.55 0.70 8.48
C GLY A 177 28.52 -0.05 7.58
N TYR A 178 28.03 -1.08 6.88
CA TYR A 178 28.78 -1.83 5.90
C TYR A 178 28.51 -1.25 4.49
N PRO A 179 29.46 -0.51 3.89
CA PRO A 179 29.29 0.01 2.54
C PRO A 179 29.35 -1.15 1.54
N VAL A 180 28.32 -1.29 0.72
CA VAL A 180 28.32 -2.27 -0.37
C VAL A 180 29.39 -1.84 -1.39
N PRO A 181 30.31 -2.76 -1.78
CA PRO A 181 31.44 -2.41 -2.64
C PRO A 181 31.04 -2.09 -4.07
N LYS A 182 29.97 -2.72 -4.59
CA LYS A 182 29.47 -2.46 -5.95
C LYS A 182 28.35 -1.40 -5.93
N PRO A 183 28.44 -0.35 -6.76
CA PRO A 183 27.36 0.60 -6.91
C PRO A 183 26.13 -0.09 -7.52
N VAL A 184 24.97 0.32 -7.04
CA VAL A 184 23.67 -0.14 -7.50
C VAL A 184 23.20 0.76 -8.63
N TYR A 185 22.91 0.17 -9.78
CA TYR A 185 22.33 0.86 -10.93
C TYR A 185 20.86 0.49 -11.08
N LEU A 186 20.00 1.49 -11.10
CA LEU A 186 18.57 1.36 -11.36
C LEU A 186 18.22 2.10 -12.65
N GLN A 187 17.56 1.41 -13.58
CA GLN A 187 17.02 2.00 -14.79
C GLN A 187 15.76 2.84 -14.50
N LYS A 188 15.24 3.49 -15.54
CA LYS A 188 14.01 4.28 -15.49
C LYS A 188 12.83 3.42 -14.99
N HIS A 189 12.11 3.90 -13.98
CA HIS A 189 10.94 3.24 -13.39
C HIS A 189 11.17 1.78 -12.94
N GLU A 190 12.42 1.37 -12.75
CA GLU A 190 12.77 -0.01 -12.46
C GLU A 190 12.54 -0.32 -10.99
N THR A 191 11.95 -1.49 -10.72
CA THR A 191 11.99 -2.13 -9.40
C THR A 191 12.91 -3.33 -9.50
N LYS A 192 13.99 -3.35 -8.71
CA LYS A 192 15.01 -4.39 -8.79
C LYS A 192 15.45 -4.86 -7.42
N GLN A 193 15.67 -6.16 -7.31
CA GLN A 193 16.25 -6.79 -6.14
C GLN A 193 17.77 -6.85 -6.30
N PHE A 194 18.47 -6.47 -5.24
CA PHE A 194 19.92 -6.55 -5.16
C PHE A 194 20.31 -7.50 -4.04
N GLU A 195 21.18 -8.44 -4.37
CA GLU A 195 21.72 -9.39 -3.41
C GLU A 195 23.09 -8.91 -2.94
N PHE A 196 23.28 -8.84 -1.63
CA PHE A 196 24.52 -8.45 -1.00
C PHE A 196 24.95 -9.54 -0.02
N GLN A 197 26.25 -9.83 -0.03
CA GLN A 197 26.89 -10.70 0.94
C GLN A 197 27.66 -9.82 1.93
N ILE A 198 27.37 -9.98 3.22
CA ILE A 198 28.10 -9.31 4.30
C ILE A 198 28.97 -10.37 5.00
N PRO A 199 30.31 -10.25 4.94
CA PRO A 199 31.19 -11.17 5.64
C PRO A 199 31.31 -10.79 7.13
N GLY A 200 31.10 -11.77 8.03
CA GLY A 200 31.47 -11.65 9.45
C GLY A 200 30.36 -11.40 10.48
N ALA A 201 29.16 -11.97 10.33
CA ALA A 201 28.13 -11.88 11.37
C ALA A 201 28.42 -12.86 12.54
N TYR A 202 29.23 -12.43 13.53
CA TYR A 202 29.53 -13.25 14.72
C TYR A 202 28.44 -13.15 15.81
N ASN A 203 27.96 -14.34 16.20
CA ASN A 203 27.21 -14.72 17.41
C ASN A 203 25.86 -14.04 17.70
N SER A 204 24.76 -14.78 17.55
CA SER A 204 24.25 -15.75 18.55
C SER A 204 22.87 -16.23 18.11
N GLY A 205 22.72 -17.52 17.85
CA GLY A 205 21.45 -18.13 17.47
C GLY A 205 21.08 -17.90 16.01
N ILE A 206 20.71 -18.98 15.31
CA ILE A 206 20.03 -18.89 14.01
C ILE A 206 18.63 -18.34 14.31
N GLU A 207 18.52 -17.02 14.49
CA GLU A 207 17.23 -16.37 14.67
C GLU A 207 16.99 -15.26 13.64
N LYS A 208 16.06 -15.66 12.75
CA LYS A 208 15.05 -14.90 12.01
C LYS A 208 15.54 -14.11 10.80
N ASP A 209 14.83 -14.34 9.69
CA ASP A 209 14.77 -13.43 8.55
C ASP A 209 14.55 -12.00 9.08
N LYS A 210 15.60 -11.17 9.00
CA LYS A 210 15.54 -9.76 9.42
C LYS A 210 15.56 -8.88 8.19
N VAL A 211 14.73 -7.84 8.19
CA VAL A 211 14.73 -6.84 7.11
C VAL A 211 15.93 -5.90 7.34
N PRO A 212 16.84 -5.72 6.36
CA PRO A 212 18.01 -4.86 6.56
C PRO A 212 17.61 -3.39 6.70
N ASN A 213 18.34 -2.62 7.51
CA ASN A 213 18.27 -1.16 7.42
C ASN A 213 19.33 -0.69 6.42
N ILE A 214 18.94 0.20 5.52
CA ILE A 214 19.83 0.72 4.48
C ILE A 214 19.85 2.24 4.50
N LYS A 215 21.00 2.81 4.13
CA LYS A 215 21.12 4.21 3.72
C LYS A 215 21.64 4.26 2.30
N LEU A 216 21.02 5.11 1.50
CA LEU A 216 21.36 5.30 0.11
C LEU A 216 22.16 6.60 -0.01
N HIS A 217 23.22 6.58 -0.82
CA HIS A 217 24.02 7.75 -1.15
C HIS A 217 24.11 7.89 -2.66
N SER A 218 24.13 9.14 -3.15
CA SER A 218 24.37 9.41 -4.56
C SER A 218 25.85 9.20 -4.85
N LEU A 219 26.18 8.55 -5.98
CA LEU A 219 27.58 8.41 -6.39
C LEU A 219 28.26 9.76 -6.70
N HIS A 220 27.49 10.79 -7.05
CA HIS A 220 28.06 12.08 -7.48
C HIS A 220 28.12 13.13 -6.37
N LYS A 221 27.70 12.82 -5.14
CA LYS A 221 27.62 13.80 -4.04
C LYS A 221 28.71 13.67 -2.97
N ASN A 222 29.67 12.76 -3.16
CA ASN A 222 30.83 12.63 -2.28
C ASN A 222 32.11 12.99 -3.05
N ASP A 223 32.32 14.29 -3.25
CA ASP A 223 33.65 14.90 -3.45
C ASP A 223 33.70 16.33 -2.84
N GLU A 224 32.77 16.70 -1.95
CA GLU A 224 33.01 17.82 -1.04
C GLU A 224 33.75 17.29 0.18
N LYS A 225 35.08 17.33 0.04
CA LYS A 225 36.09 17.15 1.08
C LYS A 225 35.69 17.92 2.34
N TYR A 226 35.55 17.22 3.46
CA TYR A 226 35.98 17.78 4.72
C TYR A 226 37.51 17.73 4.71
N ASN A 227 38.14 18.85 4.33
CA ASN A 227 39.51 19.17 4.71
C ASN A 227 39.54 19.52 6.20
#